data_AF-A0A3N4IBS4-F1
#
_entry.id   AF-A0A3N4IBS4-F1
#
_cell.length_a   1.000
_cell.length_b   1.000
_cell.length_c   1.000
_cell.angle_alpha   90.00
_cell.angle_beta   90.00
_cell.angle_gamma   90.00
#
_symmetry.space_group_name_H-M   'P 1'
#
loop_
_entity.id
_entity.type
_entity.pdbx_description
1 polymer ?
#
loop_
_entity_poly.entity_id
_entity_poly.type
_entity_poly.pdbx_seq_one_letter_code
_entity_poly.pdbx_strand_id
1 'polypeptide(L)'
;MPKLRKDGKERGNGGVAVVQDPIGTPLKIDLAEILELERPAFISAEHHQTFVAYLSALPPEVRGYEPAMYKMDYGNALAGNLKPDAVYDAFLHIYLRFCQHGGFCNRILVHQLYQPPEYVTALWPVIQDLLLFYVDTLYPYFTSIGVPIARRKYRLNKRGKIQGWSHQSIETNVCDSDEITFRFTADPRAAYLVLVEDLGGSKCPLPAREKAGLLRKAQVELVEIVLRTVMVQLQALVTAPLQVADESGRLKELERVCKRARVLLFGFLLHPKFRSERLEVLLLRYLKEDGVNWEVVRGMEGAQRRKEIEVEIEAEIEAENETRELMDH
;
A
#
# COMPACT_ATOMS: atom_id res chain seq x y z
N MET A 1 -53.58 -24.09 26.03
CA MET A 1 -52.37 -23.56 25.39
C MET A 1 -51.13 -24.11 26.09
N PRO A 2 -50.34 -25.00 25.46
CA PRO A 2 -49.19 -25.63 26.11
C PRO A 2 -47.91 -24.82 25.90
N LYS A 3 -47.10 -24.73 26.97
CA LYS A 3 -45.81 -24.05 27.01
C LYS A 3 -44.76 -24.88 26.26
N LEU A 4 -44.16 -24.29 25.21
CA LEU A 4 -43.01 -24.85 24.51
C LEU A 4 -41.77 -24.77 25.42
N ARG A 5 -41.21 -25.95 25.74
CA ARG A 5 -39.89 -26.13 26.37
C ARG A 5 -38.80 -25.70 25.38
N LYS A 6 -37.82 -24.93 25.87
CA LYS A 6 -36.57 -24.65 25.15
C LYS A 6 -35.60 -25.80 25.42
N ASP A 7 -35.30 -26.56 24.38
CA ASP A 7 -34.25 -27.58 24.42
C ASP A 7 -32.87 -26.93 24.35
N GLY A 8 -32.00 -27.37 25.25
CA GLY A 8 -30.62 -26.93 25.39
C GLY A 8 -29.79 -27.39 24.20
N LYS A 9 -29.15 -26.42 23.53
CA LYS A 9 -28.20 -26.67 22.45
C LYS A 9 -26.80 -26.75 23.05
N GLU A 10 -26.30 -27.97 23.21
CA GLU A 10 -24.91 -28.25 23.59
C GLU A 10 -23.97 -27.64 22.55
N ARG A 11 -23.16 -26.67 22.96
CA ARG A 11 -22.05 -26.15 22.15
C ARG A 11 -20.87 -27.08 22.35
N GLY A 12 -20.68 -28.01 21.40
CA GLY A 12 -19.46 -28.78 21.29
C GLY A 12 -18.27 -27.85 21.08
N ASN A 13 -17.42 -27.76 22.09
CA ASN A 13 -16.19 -26.99 22.08
C ASN A 13 -15.13 -27.80 21.30
N GLY A 14 -15.26 -27.80 19.97
CA GLY A 14 -14.29 -28.40 19.05
C GLY A 14 -13.01 -27.56 19.04
N GLY A 15 -12.17 -27.73 20.06
CA GLY A 15 -10.84 -27.14 20.12
C GLY A 15 -9.99 -27.72 18.98
N VAL A 16 -9.89 -26.99 17.87
CA VAL A 16 -8.88 -27.26 16.85
C VAL A 16 -7.53 -27.02 17.51
N ALA A 17 -6.77 -28.09 17.73
CA ALA A 17 -5.40 -27.98 18.22
C ALA A 17 -4.59 -27.24 17.15
N VAL A 18 -4.31 -25.95 17.39
CA VAL A 18 -3.38 -25.17 16.59
C VAL A 18 -2.00 -25.73 16.88
N VAL A 19 -1.49 -26.56 15.97
CA VAL A 19 -0.09 -26.98 15.99
C VAL A 19 0.75 -25.71 15.91
N GLN A 20 1.44 -25.37 17.00
CA GLN A 20 2.38 -24.26 17.01
C GLN A 20 3.57 -24.65 16.14
N ASP A 21 3.56 -24.20 14.89
CA ASP A 21 4.75 -24.22 14.06
C ASP A 21 5.88 -23.50 14.80
N PRO A 22 7.11 -24.05 14.85
CA PRO A 22 8.23 -23.41 15.53
C PRO A 22 8.45 -22.01 14.96
N ILE A 23 8.21 -21.02 15.82
CA ILE A 23 8.20 -19.59 15.52
C ILE A 23 9.62 -19.14 15.14
N GLY A 24 9.98 -19.22 13.87
CA GLY A 24 11.29 -18.73 13.42
C GLY A 24 11.74 -19.04 12.01
N THR A 25 11.13 -19.99 11.30
CA THR A 25 11.58 -20.29 9.93
C THR A 25 11.07 -19.22 8.96
N PRO A 26 11.95 -18.58 8.16
CA PRO A 26 11.54 -17.71 7.07
C PRO A 26 10.52 -18.44 6.19
N LEU A 27 9.39 -17.80 5.89
CA LEU A 27 8.44 -18.34 4.92
C LEU A 27 9.05 -18.09 3.55
N LYS A 28 9.68 -19.11 2.96
CA LYS A 28 10.08 -19.09 1.56
C LYS A 28 8.96 -19.71 0.76
N ILE A 29 8.47 -18.99 -0.24
CA ILE A 29 7.52 -19.51 -1.20
C ILE A 29 8.31 -20.16 -2.32
N ASP A 30 8.07 -21.46 -2.53
CA ASP A 30 8.68 -22.20 -3.63
C ASP A 30 8.08 -21.77 -4.97
N LEU A 31 8.84 -21.91 -6.05
CA LEU A 31 8.37 -21.73 -7.41
C LEU A 31 7.15 -22.62 -7.71
N ALA A 32 7.13 -23.85 -7.18
CA ALA A 32 5.98 -24.74 -7.34
C ALA A 32 4.70 -24.13 -6.74
N GLU A 33 4.79 -23.53 -5.54
CA GLU A 33 3.66 -22.86 -4.89
C GLU A 33 3.17 -21.65 -5.70
N ILE A 34 4.09 -20.90 -6.33
CA ILE A 34 3.72 -19.75 -7.19
C ILE A 34 2.87 -20.18 -8.40
N LEU A 35 3.21 -21.34 -8.99
CA LEU A 35 2.49 -21.88 -10.14
C LEU A 35 1.11 -22.44 -9.78
N GLU A 36 0.88 -22.76 -8.51
CA GLU A 36 -0.37 -23.30 -7.98
C GLU A 36 -1.28 -22.24 -7.34
N LEU A 37 -0.88 -20.96 -7.38
CA LEU A 37 -1.68 -19.88 -6.80
C LEU A 37 -3.08 -19.81 -7.41
N GLU A 38 -4.10 -19.78 -6.56
CA GLU A 38 -5.47 -19.56 -7.01
C GLU A 38 -5.65 -18.14 -7.54
N ARG A 39 -6.23 -18.03 -8.73
CA ARG A 39 -6.51 -16.73 -9.37
C ARG A 39 -7.54 -15.94 -8.55
N PRO A 40 -7.25 -14.68 -8.17
CA PRO A 40 -8.25 -13.81 -7.56
C PRO A 40 -9.40 -13.52 -8.52
N ALA A 41 -10.64 -13.45 -8.02
CA ALA A 41 -11.85 -13.32 -8.84
C ALA A 41 -11.83 -12.09 -9.79
N PHE A 42 -11.22 -10.99 -9.35
CA PHE A 42 -11.14 -9.72 -10.08
C PHE A 42 -10.00 -9.66 -11.11
N ILE A 43 -9.17 -10.70 -11.21
CA ILE A 43 -8.04 -10.76 -12.15
C ILE A 43 -8.35 -11.74 -13.27
N SER A 44 -8.25 -11.34 -14.54
CA SER A 44 -8.42 -12.25 -15.68
C SER A 44 -7.42 -13.42 -15.68
N ALA A 45 -7.73 -14.52 -16.37
CA ALA A 45 -6.82 -15.66 -16.47
C ALA A 45 -5.48 -15.29 -17.13
N GLU A 46 -5.52 -14.45 -18.17
CA GLU A 46 -4.35 -13.95 -18.89
C GLU A 46 -3.45 -13.10 -17.98
N HIS A 47 -4.03 -12.16 -17.22
CA HIS A 47 -3.23 -11.31 -16.34
C HIS A 47 -2.70 -12.10 -15.15
N HIS A 48 -3.45 -13.08 -14.63
CA HIS A 48 -2.95 -14.00 -13.62
C HIS A 48 -1.71 -14.76 -14.10
N GLN A 49 -1.71 -15.28 -15.32
CA GLN A 49 -0.52 -15.92 -15.91
C GLN A 49 0.65 -14.94 -16.02
N THR A 50 0.39 -13.69 -16.41
CA THR A 50 1.40 -12.63 -16.47
C THR A 50 2.01 -12.37 -15.08
N PHE A 51 1.18 -12.29 -14.04
CA PHE A 51 1.64 -12.09 -12.67
C PHE A 51 2.42 -13.31 -12.15
N VAL A 52 1.94 -14.53 -12.39
CA VAL A 52 2.65 -15.76 -12.04
C VAL A 52 4.01 -15.83 -12.74
N ALA A 53 4.10 -15.45 -14.01
CA ALA A 53 5.35 -15.38 -14.76
C ALA A 53 6.33 -14.35 -14.16
N TYR A 54 5.84 -13.14 -13.84
CA TYR A 54 6.60 -12.12 -13.13
C TYR A 54 7.16 -12.65 -11.79
N LEU A 55 6.30 -13.22 -10.94
CA LEU A 55 6.70 -13.76 -9.64
C LEU A 55 7.70 -14.92 -9.78
N SER A 56 7.53 -15.74 -10.80
CA SER A 56 8.42 -16.85 -11.14
C SER A 56 9.80 -16.39 -11.64
N ALA A 57 9.93 -15.14 -12.10
CA ALA A 57 11.18 -14.54 -12.53
C ALA A 57 11.94 -13.84 -11.39
N LEU A 58 11.30 -13.57 -10.25
CA LEU A 58 11.95 -12.93 -9.10
C LEU A 58 13.10 -13.80 -8.55
N PRO A 59 14.23 -13.24 -8.09
CA PRO A 59 15.28 -14.03 -7.45
C PRO A 59 14.77 -14.81 -6.21
N PRO A 60 15.24 -16.05 -5.94
CA PRO A 60 14.80 -16.83 -4.78
C PRO A 60 14.95 -16.10 -3.43
N GLU A 61 15.93 -15.19 -3.32
CA GLU A 61 16.21 -14.41 -2.12
C GLU A 61 15.07 -13.44 -1.78
N VAL A 62 14.30 -12.99 -2.78
CA VAL A 62 13.19 -12.03 -2.60
C VAL A 62 11.82 -12.69 -2.57
N ARG A 63 11.76 -14.02 -2.80
CA ARG A 63 10.55 -14.85 -2.64
C ARG A 63 10.33 -15.30 -1.19
N GLY A 64 11.17 -14.82 -0.28
CA GLY A 64 11.08 -15.07 1.14
C GLY A 64 10.44 -13.91 1.88
N TYR A 65 9.57 -14.24 2.83
CA TYR A 65 9.17 -13.36 3.90
C TYR A 65 9.88 -13.81 5.17
N GLU A 66 10.65 -12.93 5.80
CA GLU A 66 11.27 -13.22 7.10
C GLU A 66 10.34 -12.74 8.23
N PRO A 67 9.66 -13.64 8.96
CA PRO A 67 8.69 -13.27 10.01
C PRO A 67 9.34 -12.59 11.22
N ALA A 68 10.68 -12.56 11.31
CA ALA A 68 11.44 -11.95 12.42
C ALA A 68 11.01 -10.51 12.71
N MET A 69 10.51 -9.86 11.68
CA MET A 69 9.88 -8.55 11.66
C MET A 69 8.67 -8.36 12.60
N TYR A 70 7.95 -9.44 12.96
CA TYR A 70 6.75 -9.39 13.80
C TYR A 70 6.90 -10.14 15.12
N LYS A 71 8.13 -10.52 15.53
CA LYS A 71 8.41 -10.85 16.94
C LYS A 71 8.36 -9.57 17.79
N MET A 72 7.20 -8.91 17.79
CA MET A 72 6.85 -7.87 18.75
C MET A 72 6.01 -8.53 19.81
N ASP A 73 6.70 -9.21 20.72
CA ASP A 73 6.08 -9.48 22.00
C ASP A 73 5.78 -8.11 22.62
N TYR A 74 4.49 -7.79 22.78
CA TYR A 74 4.05 -6.48 23.27
C TYR A 74 4.56 -6.17 24.70
N GLY A 75 5.23 -7.13 25.35
CA GLY A 75 6.02 -6.95 26.57
C GLY A 75 7.43 -7.55 26.49
N ASN A 76 8.45 -6.69 26.48
CA ASN A 76 9.77 -6.90 27.07
C ASN A 76 10.79 -7.92 26.48
N ALA A 77 10.58 -8.56 25.32
CA ALA A 77 11.58 -9.49 24.79
C ALA A 77 12.47 -8.89 23.68
N LEU A 78 13.66 -8.43 24.10
CA LEU A 78 14.95 -8.47 23.41
C LEU A 78 15.08 -7.75 22.06
N ALA A 79 15.92 -6.70 22.10
CA ALA A 79 16.66 -6.11 20.98
C ALA A 79 17.63 -7.11 20.31
N GLY A 80 17.12 -8.24 19.86
CA GLY A 80 17.86 -9.21 19.07
C GLY A 80 17.95 -8.73 17.63
N ASN A 81 19.12 -8.23 17.23
CA ASN A 81 19.63 -8.05 15.86
C ASN A 81 18.64 -8.42 14.75
N LEU A 82 17.67 -7.55 14.47
CA LEU A 82 16.91 -7.62 13.23
C LEU A 82 17.92 -7.46 12.10
N LYS A 83 18.09 -8.48 11.27
CA LYS A 83 18.96 -8.38 10.09
C LYS A 83 18.37 -7.28 9.20
N PRO A 84 19.06 -6.16 8.96
CA PRO A 84 18.54 -5.03 8.20
C PRO A 84 18.31 -5.31 6.70
N ASP A 85 18.50 -6.57 6.28
CA ASP A 85 18.63 -6.99 4.88
C ASP A 85 17.52 -7.94 4.41
N ALA A 86 16.42 -8.08 5.15
CA ALA A 86 15.26 -8.81 4.64
C ALA A 86 14.63 -8.04 3.47
N VAL A 87 15.02 -8.41 2.24
CA VAL A 87 14.52 -7.81 1.01
C VAL A 87 13.40 -8.71 0.49
N TYR A 88 12.17 -8.19 0.47
CA TYR A 88 11.04 -8.84 -0.17
C TYR A 88 10.41 -7.92 -1.21
N ASP A 89 9.82 -8.51 -2.25
CA ASP A 89 9.10 -7.74 -3.26
C ASP A 89 7.69 -7.38 -2.77
N ALA A 90 7.36 -6.08 -2.80
CA ALA A 90 6.07 -5.59 -2.32
C ALA A 90 4.89 -6.10 -3.16
N PHE A 91 5.09 -6.32 -4.47
CA PHE A 91 4.05 -6.87 -5.33
C PHE A 91 3.79 -8.34 -5.03
N LEU A 92 4.83 -9.16 -4.85
CA LEU A 92 4.70 -10.55 -4.38
C LEU A 92 3.82 -10.62 -3.12
N HIS A 93 4.15 -9.82 -2.10
CA HIS A 93 3.41 -9.76 -0.85
C HIS A 93 1.91 -9.50 -1.07
N ILE A 94 1.60 -8.47 -1.88
CA ILE A 94 0.23 -8.05 -2.15
C ILE A 94 -0.52 -9.10 -2.99
N TYR A 95 0.16 -9.70 -3.96
CA TYR A 95 -0.45 -10.70 -4.83
C TYR A 95 -0.80 -11.99 -4.09
N LEU A 96 0.09 -12.47 -3.22
CA LEU A 96 -0.18 -13.62 -2.36
C LEU A 96 -1.38 -13.39 -1.45
N ARG A 97 -1.54 -12.16 -0.96
CA ARG A 97 -2.73 -11.75 -0.19
C ARG A 97 -3.99 -11.82 -1.04
N PHE A 98 -3.94 -11.39 -2.31
CA PHE A 98 -5.09 -11.50 -3.21
C PHE A 98 -5.46 -12.97 -3.48
N CYS A 99 -4.46 -13.84 -3.62
CA CYS A 99 -4.62 -15.28 -3.82
C CYS A 99 -5.01 -16.04 -2.53
N GLN A 100 -5.17 -15.35 -1.39
CA GLN A 100 -5.49 -15.97 -0.10
C GLN A 100 -4.51 -17.09 0.30
N HIS A 101 -3.23 -16.97 -0.08
CA HIS A 101 -2.25 -18.03 0.14
C HIS A 101 -2.11 -18.38 1.65
N GLY A 102 -2.43 -19.63 2.01
CA GLY A 102 -2.59 -20.05 3.41
C GLY A 102 -1.34 -19.91 4.27
N GLY A 103 -0.14 -20.05 3.68
CA GLY A 103 1.13 -19.83 4.38
C GLY A 103 1.35 -18.36 4.78
N PHE A 104 0.72 -17.44 4.06
CA PHE A 104 0.85 -16.00 4.26
C PHE A 104 -0.22 -15.45 5.23
N CYS A 105 -1.48 -15.86 5.05
CA CYS A 105 -2.62 -15.38 5.85
C CYS A 105 -2.62 -15.85 7.31
N ASN A 106 -2.05 -17.02 7.62
CA ASN A 106 -2.12 -17.63 8.95
C ASN A 106 -1.03 -17.20 9.93
N ARG A 107 0.10 -16.65 9.45
CA ARG A 107 1.27 -16.38 10.30
C ARG A 107 1.41 -14.93 10.73
N ILE A 108 0.67 -14.01 10.12
CA ILE A 108 0.61 -12.63 10.59
C ILE A 108 -0.45 -12.58 11.69
N LEU A 109 -0.01 -12.46 12.94
CA LEU A 109 -0.78 -12.52 14.20
C LEU A 109 -1.94 -11.50 14.35
N VAL A 110 -2.35 -10.82 13.28
CA VAL A 110 -3.47 -9.89 13.28
C VAL A 110 -4.58 -10.38 12.37
N HIS A 111 -5.12 -11.58 12.63
CA HIS A 111 -6.22 -12.19 11.87
C HIS A 111 -7.43 -11.25 11.60
N GLN A 112 -7.62 -10.19 12.39
CA GLN A 112 -8.70 -9.22 12.20
C GLN A 112 -8.43 -8.12 11.16
N LEU A 113 -7.18 -7.96 10.69
CA LEU A 113 -6.81 -6.93 9.69
C LEU A 113 -6.55 -7.49 8.28
N TYR A 114 -6.56 -8.82 8.09
CA TYR A 114 -6.14 -9.47 6.84
C TYR A 114 -7.26 -10.25 6.16
N GLN A 115 -8.46 -9.69 6.06
CA GLN A 115 -9.35 -10.15 5.00
C GLN A 115 -8.72 -9.82 3.64
N PRO A 116 -8.85 -10.72 2.63
CA PRO A 116 -8.43 -10.40 1.28
C PRO A 116 -9.14 -9.11 0.86
N PRO A 117 -8.45 -8.22 0.13
CA PRO A 117 -9.07 -6.97 -0.29
C PRO A 117 -10.28 -7.26 -1.15
N GLU A 118 -11.39 -6.61 -0.80
CA GLU A 118 -12.65 -6.71 -1.54
C GLU A 118 -12.76 -5.47 -2.44
N TYR A 119 -12.65 -5.66 -3.75
CA TYR A 119 -12.86 -4.58 -4.71
C TYR A 119 -14.29 -4.59 -5.22
N VAL A 120 -14.88 -3.40 -5.38
CA VAL A 120 -16.17 -3.26 -6.06
C VAL A 120 -16.04 -3.70 -7.52
N THR A 121 -17.06 -4.41 -8.01
CA THR A 121 -17.01 -5.09 -9.32
C THR A 121 -16.72 -4.12 -10.45
N ALA A 122 -17.30 -2.92 -10.37
CA ALA A 122 -17.12 -1.88 -11.37
C ALA A 122 -15.69 -1.32 -11.45
N LEU A 123 -14.85 -1.51 -10.42
CA LEU A 123 -13.44 -1.11 -10.43
C LEU A 123 -12.48 -2.25 -10.80
N TRP A 124 -12.94 -3.50 -10.95
CA TRP A 124 -12.06 -4.62 -11.29
C TRP A 124 -11.16 -4.36 -12.51
N PRO A 125 -11.68 -3.81 -13.65
CA PRO A 125 -10.83 -3.55 -14.81
C PRO A 125 -9.68 -2.59 -14.50
N VAL A 126 -9.95 -1.46 -13.82
CA VAL A 126 -8.89 -0.47 -13.51
C VAL A 126 -7.92 -0.97 -12.44
N ILE A 127 -8.37 -1.79 -11.48
CA ILE A 127 -7.46 -2.44 -10.51
C ILE A 127 -6.52 -3.41 -11.22
N GLN A 128 -7.06 -4.18 -12.17
CA GLN A 128 -6.27 -5.09 -12.99
C GLN A 128 -5.27 -4.33 -13.88
N ASP A 129 -5.68 -3.22 -14.49
CA ASP A 129 -4.79 -2.32 -15.25
C ASP A 129 -3.65 -1.76 -14.37
N LEU A 130 -3.95 -1.35 -13.13
CA LEU A 130 -2.94 -0.83 -12.20
C LEU A 130 -1.88 -1.89 -11.85
N LEU A 131 -2.29 -3.15 -11.67
CA LEU A 131 -1.37 -4.23 -11.36
C LEU A 131 -0.52 -4.62 -12.57
N LEU A 132 -1.09 -4.61 -13.78
CA LEU A 132 -0.30 -4.76 -15.01
C LEU A 132 0.70 -3.61 -15.18
N PHE A 133 0.25 -2.37 -14.99
CA PHE A 133 1.13 -1.19 -15.09
C PHE A 133 2.34 -1.30 -14.17
N TYR A 134 2.17 -1.88 -12.97
CA TYR A 134 3.31 -2.17 -12.11
C TYR A 134 4.31 -3.11 -12.77
N VAL A 135 3.85 -4.26 -13.28
CA VAL A 135 4.69 -5.31 -13.85
C VAL A 135 5.33 -4.88 -15.18
N ASP A 136 4.57 -4.20 -16.04
CA ASP A 136 4.98 -3.89 -17.41
C ASP A 136 5.73 -2.57 -17.53
N THR A 137 5.50 -1.63 -16.60
CA THR A 137 6.06 -0.27 -16.69
C THR A 137 6.95 0.09 -15.50
N LEU A 138 6.44 0.02 -14.27
CA LEU A 138 7.21 0.44 -13.11
C LEU A 138 8.38 -0.51 -12.83
N TYR A 139 8.13 -1.81 -12.75
CA TYR A 139 9.18 -2.78 -12.43
C TYR A 139 10.37 -2.75 -13.41
N PRO A 140 10.17 -2.74 -14.74
CA PRO A 140 11.27 -2.64 -15.70
C PRO A 140 12.06 -1.34 -15.55
N TYR A 141 11.37 -0.22 -15.32
CA TYR A 141 12.01 1.06 -15.04
C TYR A 141 12.92 0.98 -13.80
N PHE A 142 12.40 0.48 -12.67
CA PHE A 142 13.18 0.34 -11.44
C PHE A 142 14.36 -0.63 -11.58
N THR A 143 14.19 -1.68 -12.39
CA THR A 143 15.27 -2.59 -12.76
C THR A 143 16.34 -1.87 -13.57
N SER A 144 15.96 -1.02 -14.52
CA SER A 144 16.90 -0.28 -15.39
C SER A 144 17.80 0.71 -14.64
N ILE A 145 17.33 1.26 -13.52
CA ILE A 145 18.10 2.19 -12.66
C ILE A 145 18.88 1.45 -11.55
N GLY A 146 18.95 0.11 -11.59
CA GLY A 146 19.70 -0.70 -10.63
C GLY A 146 19.01 -0.89 -9.28
N VAL A 147 17.71 -0.61 -9.18
CA VAL A 147 16.91 -0.79 -7.95
C VAL A 147 15.78 -1.79 -8.22
N PRO A 148 16.07 -3.06 -8.57
CA PRO A 148 15.07 -3.98 -9.10
C PRO A 148 13.96 -4.34 -8.10
N ILE A 149 14.20 -4.21 -6.80
CA ILE A 149 13.27 -4.71 -5.77
C ILE A 149 12.71 -3.57 -4.94
N ALA A 150 11.39 -3.59 -4.71
CA ALA A 150 10.69 -2.64 -3.86
C ALA A 150 11.11 -2.85 -2.40
N ARG A 151 12.02 -2.03 -1.87
CA ARG A 151 12.53 -2.23 -0.51
C ARG A 151 11.59 -1.58 0.50
N ARG A 152 10.90 -2.40 1.29
CA ARG A 152 10.20 -1.91 2.49
C ARG A 152 11.14 -2.00 3.69
N LYS A 153 11.68 -0.87 4.14
CA LYS A 153 12.45 -0.81 5.38
C LYS A 153 11.54 -0.39 6.53
N TYR A 154 11.68 -1.07 7.66
CA TYR A 154 10.94 -0.77 8.87
C TYR A 154 11.74 0.20 9.72
N ARG A 155 11.05 1.22 10.26
CA ARG A 155 11.59 2.02 11.35
C ARG A 155 11.17 1.34 12.64
N LEU A 156 12.14 0.74 13.32
CA LEU A 156 11.99 0.46 14.74
C LEU A 156 12.17 1.80 15.46
N ASN A 157 11.42 2.03 16.52
CA ASN A 157 11.81 3.05 17.46
C ASN A 157 12.95 2.53 18.34
N LYS A 158 13.54 3.43 19.12
CA LYS A 158 14.65 3.18 20.04
C LYS A 158 14.38 2.09 21.09
N ARG A 159 13.12 1.65 21.24
CA ARG A 159 12.71 0.53 22.11
C ARG A 159 12.55 -0.80 21.36
N GLY A 160 12.98 -0.88 20.10
CA GLY A 160 12.78 -2.04 19.24
C GLY A 160 11.31 -2.28 18.85
N LYS A 161 10.41 -1.30 19.04
CA LYS A 161 8.98 -1.42 18.70
C LYS A 161 8.69 -0.75 17.35
N ILE A 162 7.82 -1.35 16.54
CA ILE A 162 7.34 -0.83 15.25
C ILE A 162 6.43 0.34 15.60
N GLN A 163 6.81 1.54 15.18
CA GLN A 163 5.97 2.74 15.33
C GLN A 163 4.92 2.78 14.21
N GLY A 164 4.03 1.79 14.21
CA GLY A 164 2.88 1.70 13.29
C GLY A 164 3.20 1.64 11.79
N TRP A 165 2.15 1.41 11.00
CA TRP A 165 2.17 1.53 9.54
C TRP A 165 1.90 3.00 9.19
N SER A 166 2.87 3.88 9.35
CA SER A 166 2.68 5.24 8.85
C SER A 166 2.91 5.25 7.34
N HIS A 167 1.81 5.30 6.58
CA HIS A 167 1.80 5.74 5.17
C HIS A 167 1.86 7.26 5.05
N GLN A 168 2.34 7.93 6.10
CA GLN A 168 2.61 9.35 6.11
C GLN A 168 4.12 9.52 6.08
N SER A 169 4.62 10.05 4.97
CA SER A 169 5.75 10.97 5.11
C SER A 169 5.28 12.12 6.00
N ILE A 170 6.10 12.44 7.00
CA ILE A 170 5.93 13.50 8.01
C ILE A 170 5.20 13.00 9.28
N GLU A 171 6.06 12.63 10.23
CA GLU A 171 6.00 12.83 11.69
C GLU A 171 4.74 12.48 12.48
N THR A 172 4.91 11.51 13.39
CA THR A 172 4.51 11.76 14.78
C THR A 172 5.68 11.51 15.72
N ASN A 173 6.11 12.59 16.34
CA ASN A 173 6.97 12.68 17.52
C ASN A 173 6.62 11.64 18.59
N VAL A 174 7.59 10.79 18.98
CA VAL A 174 7.71 10.23 20.34
C VAL A 174 9.21 9.99 20.66
N CYS A 175 9.62 10.55 21.79
CA CYS A 175 10.95 10.76 22.34
C CYS A 175 11.93 9.57 22.52
N ASP A 176 13.19 10.00 22.67
CA ASP A 176 14.31 9.54 23.51
C ASP A 176 15.30 8.45 23.07
N SER A 177 16.51 8.99 22.77
CA SER A 177 17.94 8.53 22.68
C SER A 177 18.44 7.38 21.75
N ASP A 178 19.38 7.78 20.87
CA ASP A 178 20.43 6.99 20.18
C ASP A 178 20.11 6.08 18.98
N GLU A 179 19.50 6.61 17.91
CA GLU A 179 19.38 5.86 16.64
C GLU A 179 19.71 6.66 15.38
N ILE A 180 20.55 6.04 14.53
CA ILE A 180 20.97 6.48 13.20
C ILE A 180 19.73 6.74 12.34
N THR A 181 19.47 8.02 12.06
CA THR A 181 18.39 8.51 11.21
C THR A 181 18.68 8.23 9.73
N PHE A 182 18.38 7.01 9.27
CA PHE A 182 18.32 6.75 7.83
C PHE A 182 17.06 7.40 7.24
N ARG A 183 17.24 8.54 6.55
CA ARG A 183 16.25 9.17 5.66
C ARG A 183 16.00 8.23 4.48
N PHE A 184 14.96 7.38 4.54
CA PHE A 184 14.46 6.68 3.35
C PHE A 184 13.33 7.50 2.73
N THR A 185 13.59 8.07 1.56
CA THR A 185 12.55 8.45 0.58
C THR A 185 11.65 7.24 0.37
N ALA A 186 10.33 7.35 0.57
CA ALA A 186 9.49 6.15 0.50
C ALA A 186 9.56 5.60 -0.91
N ASP A 187 9.81 4.29 -1.03
CA ASP A 187 9.87 3.63 -2.33
C ASP A 187 8.55 3.91 -3.08
N PRO A 188 8.60 4.62 -4.24
CA PRO A 188 7.38 5.01 -4.95
C PRO A 188 6.56 3.80 -5.42
N ARG A 189 7.21 2.63 -5.59
CA ARG A 189 6.50 1.36 -5.84
C ARG A 189 5.63 0.95 -4.67
N ALA A 190 6.15 1.07 -3.46
CA ALA A 190 5.38 0.77 -2.26
C ALA A 190 4.20 1.75 -2.13
N ALA A 191 4.43 3.05 -2.37
CA ALA A 191 3.35 4.04 -2.36
C ALA A 191 2.27 3.75 -3.41
N TYR A 192 2.68 3.33 -4.62
CA TYR A 192 1.76 2.93 -5.69
C TYR A 192 0.94 1.69 -5.32
N LEU A 193 1.59 0.64 -4.82
CA LEU A 193 0.91 -0.61 -4.48
C LEU A 193 -0.03 -0.47 -3.27
N VAL A 194 0.31 0.41 -2.33
CA VAL A 194 -0.55 0.74 -1.19
C VAL A 194 -1.82 1.45 -1.63
N LEU A 195 -1.76 2.26 -2.69
CA LEU A 195 -2.95 2.86 -3.28
C LEU A 195 -3.94 1.77 -3.73
N VAL A 196 -3.42 0.70 -4.35
CA VAL A 196 -4.22 -0.45 -4.78
C VAL A 196 -4.78 -1.20 -3.57
N GLU A 197 -3.94 -1.51 -2.58
CA GLU A 197 -4.34 -2.23 -1.38
C GLU A 197 -5.40 -1.47 -0.55
N ASP A 198 -5.23 -0.15 -0.37
CA ASP A 198 -6.16 0.69 0.39
C ASP A 198 -7.56 0.71 -0.23
N LEU A 199 -7.70 0.56 -1.56
CA LEU A 199 -8.99 0.54 -2.25
C LEU A 199 -9.82 -0.72 -1.99
N GLY A 200 -9.17 -1.85 -1.76
CA GLY A 200 -9.84 -3.09 -1.36
C GLY A 200 -9.83 -3.32 0.15
N GLY A 201 -9.13 -2.48 0.91
CA GLY A 201 -9.00 -2.58 2.36
C GLY A 201 -10.27 -2.18 3.11
N SER A 202 -10.33 -2.57 4.38
CA SER A 202 -11.47 -2.32 5.28
C SER A 202 -11.78 -0.84 5.53
N LYS A 203 -10.83 0.06 5.23
CA LYS A 203 -11.00 1.51 5.34
C LYS A 203 -11.74 2.11 4.13
N CYS A 204 -11.80 1.40 3.01
CA CYS A 204 -12.50 1.86 1.81
C CYS A 204 -14.02 1.69 2.01
N PRO A 205 -14.83 2.75 1.83
CA PRO A 205 -16.28 2.63 1.99
C PRO A 205 -16.98 1.99 0.79
N LEU A 206 -16.28 1.78 -0.34
CA LEU A 206 -16.91 1.34 -1.59
C LEU A 206 -17.53 -0.06 -1.50
N PRO A 207 -16.85 -1.10 -0.94
CA PRO A 207 -17.43 -2.44 -0.85
C PRO A 207 -18.68 -2.47 0.01
N ALA A 208 -18.68 -1.75 1.13
CA ALA A 208 -19.85 -1.60 1.99
C ALA A 208 -21.01 -0.90 1.27
N ARG A 209 -20.72 0.14 0.46
CA ARG A 209 -21.73 0.84 -0.35
C ARG A 209 -22.30 -0.05 -1.45
N GLU A 210 -21.47 -0.85 -2.13
CA GLU A 210 -21.92 -1.78 -3.17
C GLU A 210 -22.87 -2.83 -2.58
N LYS A 211 -22.46 -3.48 -1.48
CA LYS A 211 -23.28 -4.47 -0.75
C LYS A 211 -24.62 -3.88 -0.27
N ALA A 212 -24.67 -2.59 0.02
CA ALA A 212 -25.88 -1.88 0.43
C ALA A 212 -26.70 -1.29 -0.74
N GLY A 213 -26.26 -1.42 -1.99
CA GLY A 213 -26.91 -0.78 -3.14
C GLY A 213 -26.80 0.75 -3.15
N LEU A 214 -25.83 1.32 -2.42
CA LEU A 214 -25.60 2.76 -2.26
C LEU A 214 -24.40 3.27 -3.10
N LEU A 215 -23.73 2.40 -3.85
CA LEU A 215 -22.62 2.78 -4.71
C LEU A 215 -23.15 3.46 -5.98
N ARG A 216 -22.86 4.76 -6.13
CA ARG A 216 -23.27 5.52 -7.31
C ARG A 216 -22.26 5.39 -8.43
N LYS A 217 -22.77 5.34 -9.66
CA LYS A 217 -21.95 5.31 -10.88
C LYS A 217 -20.93 6.47 -10.93
N ALA A 218 -21.35 7.67 -10.55
CA ALA A 218 -20.50 8.85 -10.58
C ALA A 218 -19.29 8.72 -9.62
N GLN A 219 -19.44 8.07 -8.46
CA GLN A 219 -18.32 7.80 -7.56
C GLN A 219 -17.31 6.85 -8.18
N VAL A 220 -17.78 5.78 -8.83
CA VAL A 220 -16.93 4.82 -9.53
C VAL A 220 -16.16 5.53 -10.66
N GLU A 221 -16.85 6.31 -11.49
CA GLU A 221 -16.22 7.07 -12.60
C GLU A 221 -15.14 8.03 -12.07
N LEU A 222 -15.39 8.76 -10.98
CA LEU A 222 -14.40 9.67 -10.39
C LEU A 222 -13.17 8.93 -9.86
N VAL A 223 -13.37 7.80 -9.17
CA VAL A 223 -12.26 6.98 -8.67
C VAL A 223 -11.43 6.43 -9.83
N GLU A 224 -12.08 5.90 -10.86
CA GLU A 224 -11.40 5.39 -12.06
C GLU A 224 -10.57 6.49 -12.76
N ILE A 225 -11.12 7.70 -12.91
CA ILE A 225 -10.39 8.84 -13.50
C ILE A 225 -9.11 9.13 -12.72
N VAL A 226 -9.17 9.17 -11.38
CA VAL A 226 -7.98 9.42 -10.54
C VAL A 226 -6.94 8.32 -10.77
N LEU A 227 -7.34 7.06 -10.77
CA LEU A 227 -6.43 5.93 -10.93
C LEU A 227 -5.77 5.89 -12.31
N ARG A 228 -6.54 6.14 -13.38
CA ARG A 228 -5.99 6.26 -14.73
C ARG A 228 -5.05 7.46 -14.86
N THR A 229 -5.37 8.59 -14.22
CA THR A 229 -4.51 9.78 -14.20
C THR A 229 -3.18 9.49 -13.52
N VAL A 230 -3.18 8.74 -12.42
CA VAL A 230 -1.93 8.29 -11.76
C VAL A 230 -1.06 7.49 -12.73
N MET A 231 -1.61 6.49 -13.43
CA MET A 231 -0.84 5.70 -14.39
C MET A 231 -0.23 6.58 -15.49
N VAL A 232 -1.00 7.52 -16.05
CA VAL A 232 -0.51 8.45 -17.08
C VAL A 232 0.62 9.33 -16.55
N GLN A 233 0.47 9.89 -15.34
CA GLN A 233 1.51 10.73 -14.72
C GLN A 233 2.78 9.95 -14.42
N LEU A 234 2.66 8.75 -13.86
CA LEU A 234 3.82 7.89 -13.58
C LEU A 234 4.50 7.44 -14.88
N GLN A 235 3.72 7.05 -15.92
CA GLN A 235 4.24 6.71 -17.25
C GLN A 235 5.06 7.87 -17.80
N ALA A 236 4.53 9.09 -17.75
CA ALA A 236 5.23 10.28 -18.23
C ALA A 236 6.55 10.50 -17.46
N LEU A 237 6.56 10.32 -16.14
CA LEU A 237 7.76 10.46 -15.32
C LEU A 237 8.85 9.43 -15.65
N VAL A 238 8.48 8.17 -15.90
CA VAL A 238 9.46 7.09 -16.21
C VAL A 238 9.89 7.03 -17.67
N THR A 239 9.08 7.55 -18.60
CA THR A 239 9.39 7.56 -20.04
C THR A 239 9.98 8.89 -20.53
N ALA A 240 9.79 9.99 -19.80
CA ALA A 240 10.35 11.27 -20.19
C ALA A 240 11.87 11.17 -20.32
N PRO A 241 12.46 11.58 -21.46
CA PRO A 241 13.90 11.63 -21.62
C PRO A 241 14.50 12.43 -20.46
N LEU A 242 15.67 11.98 -19.97
CA LEU A 242 16.42 12.45 -18.79
C LEU A 242 16.86 13.93 -18.86
N GLN A 243 15.95 14.85 -19.18
CA GLN A 243 16.16 16.29 -19.01
C GLN A 243 16.14 16.66 -17.51
N VAL A 244 15.63 15.78 -16.65
CA VAL A 244 15.87 15.85 -15.21
C VAL A 244 17.25 15.24 -14.97
N ALA A 245 18.24 16.09 -14.68
CA ALA A 245 19.62 15.68 -14.41
C ALA A 245 19.77 14.81 -13.13
N ASP A 246 18.68 14.55 -12.41
CA ASP A 246 18.66 13.90 -11.11
C ASP A 246 17.53 12.84 -11.01
N GLU A 247 17.95 11.58 -10.95
CA GLU A 247 17.07 10.43 -10.71
C GLU A 247 16.39 10.53 -9.33
N SER A 248 17.05 11.12 -8.33
CA SER A 248 16.47 11.31 -7.00
C SER A 248 15.22 12.20 -7.05
N GLY A 249 15.32 13.33 -7.75
CA GLY A 249 14.19 14.21 -8.01
C GLY A 249 13.02 13.49 -8.70
N ARG A 250 13.30 12.62 -9.68
CA ARG A 250 12.26 11.82 -10.35
C ARG A 250 11.58 10.82 -9.41
N LEU A 251 12.34 10.12 -8.58
CA LEU A 251 11.78 9.20 -7.57
C LEU A 251 10.88 9.93 -6.57
N LYS A 252 11.28 11.13 -6.13
CA LYS A 252 10.44 11.99 -5.27
C LYS A 252 9.14 12.39 -5.97
N GLU A 253 9.17 12.71 -7.25
CA GLU A 253 7.94 13.05 -8.00
C GLU A 253 7.01 11.84 -8.18
N LEU A 254 7.55 10.65 -8.47
CA LEU A 254 6.75 9.41 -8.51
C LEU A 254 6.02 9.19 -7.19
N GLU A 255 6.72 9.37 -6.07
CA GLU A 255 6.16 9.25 -4.72
C GLU A 255 5.07 10.30 -4.46
N ARG A 256 5.31 11.57 -4.84
CA ARG A 256 4.35 12.68 -4.70
C ARG A 256 3.06 12.41 -5.47
N VAL A 257 3.14 11.90 -6.69
CA VAL A 257 1.97 11.54 -7.51
C VAL A 257 1.09 10.53 -6.76
N CYS A 258 1.68 9.44 -6.26
CA CYS A 258 0.95 8.41 -5.50
C CYS A 258 0.32 8.97 -4.22
N LYS A 259 1.06 9.79 -3.45
CA LYS A 259 0.56 10.41 -2.22
C LYS A 259 -0.60 11.36 -2.47
N ARG A 260 -0.50 12.24 -3.47
CA ARG A 260 -1.56 13.20 -3.81
C ARG A 260 -2.82 12.47 -4.24
N ALA A 261 -2.69 11.42 -5.06
CA ALA A 261 -3.83 10.59 -5.46
C ALA A 261 -4.49 9.92 -4.24
N ARG A 262 -3.70 9.38 -3.32
CA ARG A 262 -4.20 8.80 -2.07
C ARG A 262 -4.94 9.83 -1.22
N VAL A 263 -4.40 11.04 -1.05
CA VAL A 263 -5.04 12.13 -0.31
C VAL A 263 -6.36 12.55 -0.98
N LEU A 264 -6.38 12.68 -2.30
CA LEU A 264 -7.59 13.00 -3.04
C LEU A 264 -8.67 11.92 -2.89
N LEU A 265 -8.29 10.64 -3.00
CA LEU A 265 -9.21 9.53 -2.82
C LEU A 265 -9.72 9.47 -1.39
N PHE A 266 -8.87 9.27 -0.40
CA PHE A 266 -9.32 8.98 0.97
C PHE A 266 -9.64 10.22 1.80
N GLY A 267 -9.05 11.37 1.48
CA GLY A 267 -9.36 12.65 2.12
C GLY A 267 -10.61 13.32 1.57
N PHE A 268 -11.01 13.01 0.33
CA PHE A 268 -12.15 13.67 -0.31
C PHE A 268 -13.14 12.69 -0.94
N LEU A 269 -12.82 12.04 -2.07
CA LEU A 269 -13.81 11.30 -2.88
C LEU A 269 -14.41 10.08 -2.16
N LEU A 270 -13.59 9.39 -1.38
CA LEU A 270 -13.92 8.21 -0.57
C LEU A 270 -14.09 8.58 0.90
N HIS A 271 -14.13 9.85 1.24
CA HIS A 271 -14.33 10.25 2.62
C HIS A 271 -15.75 9.82 3.08
N PRO A 272 -15.92 9.27 4.30
CA PRO A 272 -17.24 8.79 4.77
C PRO A 272 -18.33 9.87 4.78
N LYS A 273 -17.94 11.14 4.93
CA LYS A 273 -18.84 12.31 4.90
C LYS A 273 -19.13 12.83 3.47
N PHE A 274 -18.39 12.40 2.45
CA PHE A 274 -18.65 12.78 1.07
C PHE A 274 -19.82 11.94 0.52
N ARG A 275 -21.01 12.55 0.50
CA ARG A 275 -22.27 11.91 0.10
C ARG A 275 -23.08 12.72 -0.92
N SER A 276 -22.48 13.74 -1.52
CA SER A 276 -23.18 14.66 -2.41
C SER A 276 -23.14 14.19 -3.86
N GLU A 277 -24.19 13.47 -4.28
CA GLU A 277 -24.37 13.05 -5.68
C GLU A 277 -24.32 14.22 -6.66
N ARG A 278 -24.97 15.35 -6.31
CA ARG A 278 -24.94 16.55 -7.15
C ARG A 278 -23.52 17.06 -7.37
N LEU A 279 -22.66 17.01 -6.35
CA LEU A 279 -21.26 17.43 -6.46
C LEU A 279 -20.45 16.44 -7.32
N GLU A 280 -20.71 15.13 -7.18
CA GLU A 280 -20.06 14.11 -8.02
C GLU A 280 -20.37 14.32 -9.51
N VAL A 281 -21.65 14.53 -9.85
CA VAL A 281 -22.08 14.80 -11.22
C VAL A 281 -21.49 16.12 -11.74
N LEU A 282 -21.44 17.14 -10.89
CA LEU A 282 -20.84 18.44 -11.23
C LEU A 282 -19.33 18.30 -11.53
N LEU A 283 -18.59 17.55 -10.71
CA LEU A 283 -17.17 17.28 -10.95
C LEU A 283 -16.96 16.54 -12.27
N LEU A 284 -17.75 15.50 -12.54
CA LEU A 284 -17.67 14.77 -13.81
C LEU A 284 -17.99 15.64 -15.02
N ARG A 285 -18.92 16.59 -14.88
CA ARG A 285 -19.21 17.54 -15.95
C ARG A 285 -18.00 18.45 -16.22
N TYR A 286 -17.41 19.05 -15.18
CA TYR A 286 -16.23 19.89 -15.35
C TYR A 286 -15.03 19.12 -15.91
N LEU A 287 -14.86 17.85 -15.54
CA LEU A 287 -13.80 16.99 -16.10
C LEU A 287 -14.01 16.65 -17.59
N LYS A 288 -15.24 16.77 -18.10
CA LYS A 288 -15.60 16.53 -19.51
C LYS A 288 -15.66 17.81 -20.34
N GLU A 289 -15.61 18.98 -19.71
CA GLU A 289 -15.66 20.26 -20.41
C GLU A 289 -14.32 20.53 -21.11
N ASP A 290 -14.39 20.85 -22.40
CA ASP A 290 -13.22 21.29 -23.16
C ASP A 290 -12.78 22.69 -22.71
N GLY A 291 -11.47 22.93 -22.66
CA GLY A 291 -10.92 24.26 -22.36
C GLY A 291 -10.48 24.47 -20.91
N VAL A 292 -9.74 23.50 -20.35
CA VAL A 292 -9.06 23.70 -19.06
C VAL A 292 -8.10 24.89 -19.16
N ASN A 293 -8.25 25.86 -18.24
CA ASN A 293 -7.28 26.94 -18.11
C ASN A 293 -5.97 26.40 -17.54
N TRP A 294 -5.08 25.96 -18.42
CA TRP A 294 -3.78 25.39 -18.08
C TRP A 294 -2.86 26.37 -17.33
N GLU A 295 -3.08 27.67 -17.43
CA GLU A 295 -2.33 28.66 -16.63
C GLU A 295 -2.68 28.53 -15.14
N VAL A 296 -3.96 28.40 -14.82
CA VAL A 296 -4.43 28.18 -13.44
C VAL A 296 -3.92 26.84 -12.91
N VAL A 297 -4.00 25.77 -13.72
CA VAL A 297 -3.49 24.44 -13.33
C VAL A 297 -2.01 24.51 -12.99
N ARG A 298 -1.18 25.08 -13.88
CA ARG A 298 0.26 25.25 -13.64
C ARG A 298 0.53 26.14 -12.43
N GLY A 299 -0.25 27.19 -12.23
CA GLY A 299 -0.15 28.07 -11.05
C GLY A 299 -0.44 27.32 -9.74
N MET A 300 -1.48 26.50 -9.72
CA MET A 300 -1.85 25.65 -8.58
C MET A 300 -0.80 24.58 -8.30
N GLU A 301 -0.31 23.89 -9.33
CA GLU A 301 0.78 22.90 -9.19
C GLU A 301 2.05 23.55 -8.64
N GLY A 302 2.42 24.73 -9.15
CA GLY A 302 3.56 25.48 -8.65
C GLY A 302 3.39 25.90 -7.18
N ALA A 303 2.21 26.36 -6.79
CA ALA A 303 1.91 26.70 -5.39
C ALA A 303 1.95 25.49 -4.47
N GLN A 304 1.33 24.38 -4.88
CA GLN A 304 1.35 23.11 -4.16
C GLN A 304 2.79 22.62 -3.96
N ARG A 305 3.61 22.66 -5.02
CA ARG A 305 5.02 22.23 -4.96
C ARG A 305 5.85 23.08 -4.01
N ARG A 306 5.63 24.40 -3.99
CA ARG A 306 6.28 25.28 -3.01
C ARG A 306 5.90 24.91 -1.58
N LYS A 307 4.62 24.63 -1.32
CA LYS A 307 4.18 24.25 0.03
C LYS A 307 4.75 22.90 0.46
N GLU A 308 4.82 21.92 -0.43
CA GLU A 308 5.42 20.62 -0.14
C GLU A 308 6.92 20.73 0.17
N ILE A 309 7.65 21.59 -0.55
CA ILE A 309 9.07 21.87 -0.29
C ILE A 309 9.24 22.58 1.07
N GLU A 310 8.40 23.57 1.37
CA GLU A 310 8.43 24.27 2.66
C GLU A 310 8.25 23.29 3.83
N VAL A 311 7.25 22.39 3.74
CA VAL A 311 7.02 21.36 4.77
C VAL A 311 8.18 20.36 4.85
N GLU A 312 8.81 20.01 3.73
CA GLU A 312 10.01 19.14 3.72
C GLU A 312 11.19 19.82 4.42
N ILE A 313 11.41 21.11 4.19
CA ILE A 313 12.47 21.89 4.84
C ILE A 313 12.17 22.05 6.34
N GLU A 314 10.93 22.35 6.72
CA GLU A 314 10.51 22.46 8.13
C GLU A 314 10.79 21.15 8.89
N ALA A 315 10.41 20.01 8.31
CA ALA A 315 10.67 18.68 8.87
C ALA A 315 12.17 18.36 8.98
N GLU A 316 12.99 18.78 7.99
CA GLU A 316 14.43 18.61 8.04
C GLU A 316 15.08 19.43 9.17
N ILE A 317 14.62 20.67 9.37
CA ILE A 317 15.08 21.54 10.45
C ILE A 317 14.67 20.98 11.82
N GLU A 318 13.44 20.50 11.97
CA GLU A 318 12.97 19.86 13.20
C GLU A 318 13.82 18.63 13.55
N ALA A 319 14.05 17.75 12.58
CA ALA A 319 14.89 16.57 12.78
C ALA A 319 16.36 16.90 13.13
N GLU A 320 16.92 17.97 12.55
CA GLU A 320 18.28 18.43 12.89
C GLU A 320 18.36 19.02 14.30
N ASN A 321 17.35 19.79 14.71
CA ASN A 321 17.27 20.34 16.06
C ASN A 321 17.13 19.23 17.11
N GLU A 322 16.26 18.23 16.87
CA GLU A 322 16.14 17.06 17.74
C GLU A 322 17.46 16.29 17.87
N THR A 323 18.19 16.13 16.76
CA THR A 323 19.49 15.44 16.76
C THR A 323 20.52 16.23 17.57
N ARG A 324 20.50 17.56 17.47
CA ARG A 324 21.41 18.44 18.20
C ARG A 324 21.13 18.43 19.71
N GLU A 325 19.86 18.52 20.11
CA GLU A 325 19.45 18.43 21.51
C GLU A 325 19.87 17.10 22.15
N LEU A 326 19.79 16.00 21.39
CA LEU A 326 20.26 14.69 21.84
C LEU A 326 21.78 14.60 22.02
N MET A 327 22.58 15.38 21.29
CA MET A 327 24.04 15.38 21.42
C MET A 327 24.54 16.24 22.59
N ASP A 328 23.73 17.20 23.05
CA ASP A 328 24.08 18.09 24.15
C ASP A 328 23.76 17.49 25.55
N HIS A 329 23.11 16.32 25.61
CA HIS A 329 22.71 15.60 26.83
C HIS A 329 23.56 14.37 27.14
#